data_AF-A0A2V9HCQ5-F1
#
_entry.id   AF-A0A2V9HCQ5-F1
#
_cell.length_a   1.000
_cell.length_b   1.000
_cell.length_c   1.000
_cell.angle_alpha   90.00
_cell.angle_beta   90.00
_cell.angle_gamma   90.00
#
_symmetry.space_group_name_H-M   'P 1'
#
loop_
_entity.id
_entity.type
_entity.pdbx_description
1 polymer ?
#
loop_
_entity_poly.entity_id
_entity_poly.type
_entity_poly.pdbx_seq_one_letter_code
_entity_poly.pdbx_strand_id
1 'polypeptide(L)' 'MTPGLRKLTITAHVTFSVGWLGAAAAFLVLSIAGLTSHDADVVRGAYLSMDLISWFVIIPMCFAALATGLLQALL' A
#
# COMPACT_ATOMS: atom_id res chain seq x y z
N MET A 1 14.26 10.77 24.55
CA MET A 1 13.12 10.10 23.91
C MET A 1 12.22 9.47 24.95
N THR A 2 10.93 9.79 24.99
CA THR A 2 9.99 9.07 25.86
C THR A 2 9.73 7.67 25.29
N PRO A 3 9.74 6.60 26.10
CA PRO A 3 9.52 5.22 25.62
C PRO A 3 8.23 5.02 24.83
N GLY A 4 7.19 5.80 25.15
CA GLY A 4 5.91 5.76 24.45
C GLY A 4 5.97 6.27 23.01
N LEU A 5 6.75 7.32 22.72
CA LEU A 5 6.83 7.91 21.39
C LEU A 5 7.52 6.96 20.41
N ARG A 6 8.58 6.28 20.85
CA ARG A 6 9.30 5.27 20.05
C ARG A 6 8.40 4.09 19.68
N LYS A 7 7.57 3.63 20.63
CA LYS A 7 6.62 2.53 20.40
C LYS A 7 5.57 2.90 19.36
N LEU A 8 5.02 4.12 19.45
CA LEU A 8 4.02 4.63 18.53
C LEU A 8 4.57 4.78 17.10
N THR A 9 5.78 5.34 16.94
CA THR A 9 6.42 5.47 15.62
C THR A 9 6.64 4.11 14.96
N ILE A 10 7.14 3.11 15.72
CA ILE A 10 7.35 1.76 15.19
C ILE A 10 6.03 1.10 14.79
N THR A 11 4.99 1.18 15.63
CA THR A 11 3.68 0.60 15.29
C THR A 11 3.11 1.27 14.03
N ALA A 12 3.15 2.59 13.94
CA ALA A 12 2.68 3.31 12.77
C ALA A 12 3.46 2.89 11.51
N HIS A 13 4.79 2.84 11.58
CA HIS A 13 5.63 2.44 10.46
C HIS A 13 5.31 1.04 9.96
N VAL A 14 5.16 0.08 10.88
CA VAL A 14 4.79 -1.30 10.55
C VAL A 14 3.41 -1.35 9.90
N THR A 15 2.41 -0.66 10.47
CA THR A 15 1.04 -0.65 9.90
C THR A 15 1.03 -0.06 8.49
N PHE A 16 1.71 1.06 8.23
CA PHE A 16 1.77 1.64 6.89
C PHE A 16 2.52 0.75 5.91
N SER A 17 3.62 0.12 6.33
CA SER A 17 4.41 -0.77 5.48
C SER A 17 3.64 -2.05 5.11
N VAL A 18 2.94 -2.65 6.09
CA VAL A 18 2.09 -3.82 5.85
C VAL A 18 0.88 -3.47 5.00
N GLY A 19 0.26 -2.31 5.24
CA GLY A 19 -0.84 -1.82 4.41
C GLY A 19 -0.41 -1.65 2.95
N TRP A 20 0.77 -1.06 2.73
CA TRP A 20 1.34 -0.90 1.39
C TRP A 20 1.59 -2.25 0.70
N LEU A 21 2.16 -3.22 1.41
CA LEU A 21 2.34 -4.59 0.91
C LEU A 21 1.01 -5.26 0.55
N GLY A 22 -0.02 -5.08 1.38
CA GLY A 22 -1.37 -5.60 1.10
C GLY A 22 -1.96 -4.99 -0.18
N ALA A 23 -1.77 -3.69 -0.39
CA ALA A 23 -2.20 -3.01 -1.62
C ALA A 23 -1.47 -3.54 -2.85
N ALA A 24 -0.16 -3.79 -2.75
CA ALA A 24 0.63 -4.40 -3.81
C ALA A 24 0.15 -5.83 -4.13
N ALA A 25 -0.20 -6.62 -3.11
CA ALA A 25 -0.74 -7.96 -3.31
C ALA A 25 -2.11 -7.94 -4.00
N ALA A 26 -3.00 -7.02 -3.62
CA ALA A 26 -4.29 -6.84 -4.30
C ALA A 26 -4.09 -6.43 -5.77
N PHE A 27 -3.18 -5.49 -6.03
CA PHE A 27 -2.82 -5.07 -7.39
C PHE A 27 -2.26 -6.22 -8.23
N LEU A 28 -1.45 -7.10 -7.62
CA LEU A 28 -0.92 -8.29 -8.29
C LEU A 28 -2.05 -9.26 -8.69
N VAL A 29 -3.01 -9.52 -7.81
CA VAL A 29 -4.17 -10.37 -8.13
C VAL A 29 -4.98 -9.78 -9.29
N LEU A 30 -5.23 -8.48 -9.27
CA LEU A 30 -5.91 -7.77 -10.35
C LEU A 30 -5.14 -7.83 -11.68
N SER A 31 -3.81 -7.71 -11.63
CA SER A 31 -2.95 -7.83 -12.82
C SER A 31 -3.06 -9.23 -13.43
N ILE A 32 -3.03 -10.27 -12.59
CA ILE A 32 -3.20 -11.67 -13.05
C ILE A 32 -4.59 -11.85 -13.66
N ALA A 33 -5.64 -11.34 -13.01
CA ALA A 33 -7.00 -11.41 -13.53
C ALA A 33 -7.15 -10.70 -14.88
N GLY A 34 -6.57 -9.50 -15.03
CA GLY A 34 -6.59 -8.74 -16.28
C GLY A 34 -5.81 -9.41 -17.43
N LEU A 35 -4.74 -10.14 -17.12
CA LEU A 35 -3.92 -10.86 -18.11
C LEU A 35 -4.49 -12.22 -18.51
N THR A 36 -5.21 -12.89 -17.61
CA THR A 36 -5.70 -14.26 -17.84
C THR A 36 -7.16 -14.32 -18.27
N SER A 37 -7.94 -13.27 -18.01
CA SER A 37 -9.34 -13.22 -18.38
C SER A 37 -9.55 -12.96 -19.86
N HIS A 38 -10.52 -13.66 -20.45
CA HIS A 38 -11.01 -13.41 -21.80
C HIS A 38 -12.32 -12.57 -21.80
N ASP A 39 -12.87 -12.31 -20.60
CA ASP A 39 -14.05 -11.48 -20.40
C ASP A 39 -13.64 -10.00 -20.33
N ALA A 40 -14.16 -9.21 -21.28
CA ALA A 40 -13.87 -7.79 -21.41
C ALA A 40 -14.29 -6.98 -20.16
N ASP A 41 -15.35 -7.36 -19.47
CA ASP A 41 -15.83 -6.65 -18.28
C ASP A 41 -14.90 -6.89 -17.10
N VAL A 42 -14.40 -8.11 -16.93
CA VAL A 42 -13.40 -8.45 -15.91
C VAL A 42 -12.09 -7.70 -16.15
N VAL A 43 -11.61 -7.67 -17.39
CA VAL A 43 -10.38 -6.93 -17.75
C VAL A 43 -10.55 -5.44 -17.47
N ARG A 44 -11.67 -4.85 -17.90
CA ARG A 44 -11.96 -3.43 -17.64
C ARG A 44 -12.03 -3.13 -16.14
N GLY A 45 -12.76 -3.95 -15.40
CA GLY A 45 -12.90 -3.82 -13.95
C GLY A 45 -11.56 -3.94 -13.22
N ALA A 46 -10.68 -4.82 -13.71
CA ALA A 46 -9.34 -4.98 -13.16
C ALA A 46 -8.51 -3.70 -13.28
N TYR A 47 -8.43 -3.12 -14.49
CA TYR A 47 -7.66 -1.89 -14.72
C TYR A 47 -8.22 -0.68 -13.98
N LEU A 48 -9.55 -0.53 -13.89
CA LEU A 48 -10.17 0.55 -13.11
C LEU A 48 -9.85 0.43 -11.62
N SER A 49 -9.92 -0.80 -11.08
CA SER A 49 -9.58 -1.05 -9.68
C SER A 49 -8.09 -0.81 -9.41
N MET A 50 -7.22 -1.21 -10.34
CA MET A 50 -5.78 -0.96 -10.27
C MET A 50 -5.45 0.54 -10.22
N ASP A 51 -6.14 1.37 -11.00
CA ASP A 51 -5.98 2.83 -10.98
C ASP A 51 -6.37 3.42 -9.61
N LEU A 52 -7.54 3.03 -9.07
CA LEU A 52 -7.99 3.46 -7.74
C LEU A 52 -7.06 3.01 -6.61
N ILE A 53 -6.64 1.74 -6.61
CA ILE A 53 -5.72 1.19 -5.60
C ILE A 53 -4.39 1.93 -5.66
N SER A 54 -3.90 2.25 -6.86
CA SER A 54 -2.65 2.98 -7.03
C SER A 54 -2.75 4.38 -6.41
N TRP A 55 -3.78 5.13 -6.75
CA TRP A 55 -3.96 6.51 -6.29
C TRP A 55 -4.30 6.65 -4.81
N PHE A 56 -5.19 5.80 -4.29
CA PHE A 56 -5.76 5.97 -2.96
C PHE A 56 -5.11 5.11 -1.88
N VAL A 57 -4.40 4.04 -2.25
CA VAL A 57 -3.79 3.13 -1.29
C VAL A 57 -2.28 3.07 -1.44
N ILE A 58 -1.78 2.72 -2.63
CA ILE A 58 -0.33 2.53 -2.85
C ILE A 58 0.42 3.84 -2.65
N ILE A 59 0.06 4.91 -3.37
CA ILE A 59 0.77 6.19 -3.29
C ILE A 59 0.73 6.77 -1.87
N PRO A 60 -0.43 6.92 -1.20
CA PRO A 60 -0.48 7.51 0.14
C PRO A 60 0.26 6.67 1.18
N MET A 61 0.13 5.33 1.13
CA MET A 61 0.84 4.46 2.08
C MET A 61 2.35 4.45 1.83
N CYS A 62 2.82 4.57 0.59
CA CYS A 62 4.25 4.75 0.29
C CYS A 62 4.80 5.99 0.99
N PHE A 63 4.11 7.13 0.86
CA PHE A 63 4.51 8.37 1.53
C PHE A 63 4.42 8.25 3.06
N ALA A 64 3.38 7.60 3.60
CA ALA A 64 3.25 7.40 5.03
C ALA A 64 4.35 6.47 5.60
N ALA A 65 4.68 5.39 4.89
CA ALA A 65 5.77 4.49 5.27
C ALA A 65 7.13 5.21 5.21
N LEU A 66 7.37 6.02 4.18
CA LEU A 66 8.58 6.83 4.06
C LEU A 66 8.69 7.87 5.18
N ALA A 67 7.61 8.62 5.46
CA ALA A 67 7.58 9.63 6.50
C ALA A 67 7.81 9.02 7.89
N THR A 68 7.17 7.89 8.18
CA THR A 68 7.36 7.18 9.46
C THR A 68 8.76 6.58 9.60
N GLY A 69 9.34 6.06 8.51
CA GLY A 69 10.73 5.60 8.49
C GLY A 69 11.73 6.73 8.71
N LEU A 70 11.51 7.89 8.09
CA LEU A 70 12.34 9.08 8.29
C LEU A 70 12.23 9.60 9.72
N LEU A 71 11.02 9.65 10.29
CA LEU A 71 10.80 10.01 11.69
C LEU A 71 11.57 9.05 12.61
N GLN A 72 11.55 7.74 12.34
CA GLN A 72 12.29 6.77 13.15
C GLN A 72 13.82 6.91 13.02
N ALA A 73 14.34 7.37 11.88
CA ALA A 73 15.78 7.57 11.68
C ALA A 73 16.30 8.84 12.37
N LEU A 74 15.46 9.87 12.50
CA LEU A 74 15.80 11.16 13.11
C LEU A 74 15.60 11.20 14.62
N LEU A 75 14.78 10.28 15.15
CA LEU A 75 14.41 10.15 16.56
C LEU A 75 15.30 9.11 17.25
#